data_AF-A0AAN4UNN4-F1
#
_entry.id   AF-A0AAN4UNN4-F1
#
_cell.length_a   1.000
_cell.length_b   1.000
_cell.length_c   1.000
_cell.angle_alpha   90.00
_cell.angle_beta   90.00
_cell.angle_gamma   90.00
#
_symmetry.space_group_name_H-M   'P 1'
#
loop_
_entity.id
_entity.type
_entity.pdbx_description
1 polymer ?
#
loop_
_entity_poly.entity_id
_entity_poly.type
_entity_poly.pdbx_seq_one_letter_code
_entity_poly.pdbx_strand_id
1 'polypeptide(L)'
;MKRLGFPLWPRRPSSAQTAKDRLQILLAHERSGATPDYLPQLQREILEVIRRHVKIDDDAIDIRMDQGKELSSLEINIELPHTRP
;
A
#
# COMPACT_ATOMS: atom_id res chain seq x y z
N MET A 1 58.09 8.52 -3.15
CA MET A 1 56.78 9.07 -2.73
C MET A 1 55.82 7.91 -2.58
N LYS A 2 55.31 7.69 -1.35
CA LYS A 2 54.62 6.46 -0.91
C LYS A 2 53.22 6.33 -1.52
N ARG A 3 52.88 5.08 -1.83
CA ARG A 3 51.63 4.59 -2.41
C ARG A 3 50.45 4.74 -1.44
N LEU A 4 49.27 4.80 -2.06
CA LEU A 4 47.93 4.55 -1.55
C LEU A 4 47.87 3.78 -0.21
N GLY A 5 47.09 4.31 0.73
CA GLY A 5 46.62 3.57 1.90
C GLY A 5 45.50 4.31 2.62
N PHE A 6 44.49 3.54 3.05
CA PHE A 6 43.34 3.83 3.92
C PHE A 6 42.01 4.26 3.25
N PRO A 7 40.84 3.66 3.60
CA PRO A 7 40.59 2.49 4.45
C PRO A 7 39.84 1.34 3.74
N LEU A 8 40.23 0.11 4.07
CA LEU A 8 39.43 -1.09 3.90
C LEU A 8 38.34 -1.10 4.98
N TRP A 9 37.29 -0.29 4.81
CA TRP A 9 36.04 -0.60 5.50
C TRP A 9 35.37 -1.72 4.71
N PRO A 10 34.93 -2.82 5.34
CA PRO A 10 34.01 -3.73 4.69
C PRO A 10 32.80 -2.88 4.33
N ARG A 11 32.46 -2.84 3.02
CA ARG A 11 31.16 -2.33 2.60
C ARG A 11 30.17 -3.09 3.46
N ARG A 12 29.50 -2.40 4.40
CA ARG A 12 28.30 -2.96 5.02
C ARG A 12 27.50 -3.51 3.84
N PRO A 13 27.00 -4.77 3.89
CA PRO A 13 26.13 -5.24 2.84
C PRO A 13 25.15 -4.10 2.60
N SER A 14 25.11 -3.59 1.36
CA SER A 14 24.06 -2.66 0.98
C SER A 14 22.82 -3.33 1.52
N SER A 15 22.13 -2.68 2.44
CA SER A 15 20.81 -3.11 2.89
C SER A 15 19.98 -2.96 1.64
N ALA A 16 20.11 -3.93 0.75
CA ALA A 16 19.59 -3.92 -0.59
C ALA A 16 18.10 -3.81 -0.33
N GLN A 17 17.64 -2.60 -0.60
CA GLN A 17 16.36 -2.03 -0.25
C GLN A 17 15.28 -3.09 -0.39
N THR A 18 15.00 -3.85 0.67
CA THR A 18 13.86 -4.78 0.67
C THR A 18 12.69 -3.97 1.18
N ALA A 19 12.46 -2.82 0.55
CA ALA A 19 11.22 -2.10 0.71
C ALA A 19 10.18 -2.93 -0.03
N LYS A 20 9.22 -3.48 0.70
CA LYS A 20 8.05 -4.10 0.09
C LYS A 20 7.32 -3.03 -0.72
N ASP A 21 6.92 -3.36 -1.93
CA ASP A 21 6.03 -2.51 -2.70
C ASP A 21 4.70 -2.40 -1.97
N ARG A 22 4.07 -1.22 -2.02
CA ARG A 22 2.78 -0.97 -1.36
C ARG A 22 1.83 -0.32 -2.34
N LEU A 23 0.58 -0.81 -2.34
CA LEU A 23 -0.53 -0.18 -3.05
C LEU A 23 -1.38 0.59 -2.03
N GLN A 24 -1.62 1.87 -2.29
CA GLN A 24 -2.47 2.73 -1.46
C GLN A 24 -3.61 3.28 -2.32
N ILE A 25 -4.84 3.18 -1.82
CA ILE A 25 -6.04 3.71 -2.46
C ILE A 25 -6.77 4.57 -1.44
N LEU A 26 -7.07 5.81 -1.80
CA LEU A 26 -7.87 6.73 -1.00
C LEU A 26 -9.08 7.17 -1.81
N LEU A 27 -10.27 6.90 -1.29
CA LEU A 27 -11.54 7.37 -1.85
C LEU A 27 -12.19 8.32 -0.85
N ALA A 28 -12.69 9.43 -1.36
CA ALA A 28 -13.50 10.37 -0.62
C ALA A 28 -14.79 10.61 -1.40
N HIS A 29 -15.92 10.55 -0.71
CA HIS A 29 -17.24 10.76 -1.29
C HIS A 29 -17.99 11.84 -0.51
N GLU A 30 -18.28 12.95 -1.20
CA GLU A 30 -19.19 13.98 -0.71
C GLU A 30 -20.63 13.59 -1.04
N ARG A 31 -21.44 13.44 0.01
CA ARG A 31 -22.87 13.18 -0.10
C ARG A 31 -23.60 14.50 -0.31
N SER A 32 -24.33 14.60 -1.42
CA SER A 32 -25.36 15.63 -1.60
C SER A 32 -26.74 15.00 -1.44
N GLY A 33 -27.42 15.27 -0.33
CA GLY A 33 -28.76 14.72 -0.07
C GLY A 33 -28.74 13.23 0.31
N ALA A 34 -29.71 12.46 -0.20
CA ALA A 34 -29.94 11.06 0.16
C ALA A 34 -29.16 10.05 -0.72
N THR A 35 -27.97 10.42 -1.20
CA THR A 35 -27.17 9.53 -2.06
C THR A 35 -26.76 8.26 -1.29
N PRO A 36 -26.93 7.07 -1.89
CA PRO A 36 -26.46 5.82 -1.31
C PRO A 36 -24.97 5.85 -1.01
N ASP A 37 -24.56 5.17 0.07
CA ASP A 37 -23.16 4.99 0.38
C ASP A 37 -22.57 3.83 -0.43
N TYR A 38 -21.74 4.18 -1.42
CA TYR A 38 -21.10 3.21 -2.31
C TYR A 38 -19.76 2.68 -1.78
N LEU A 39 -19.17 3.32 -0.75
CA LEU A 39 -17.83 2.97 -0.28
C LEU A 39 -17.72 1.51 0.22
N PRO A 40 -18.70 0.95 0.96
CA PRO A 40 -18.66 -0.46 1.36
C PRO A 40 -18.69 -1.43 0.16
N GLN A 41 -19.42 -1.07 -0.90
CA GLN A 41 -19.47 -1.88 -2.11
C GLN A 41 -18.16 -1.80 -2.89
N LEU A 42 -17.64 -0.59 -3.08
CA LEU A 42 -16.35 -0.35 -3.74
C LEU A 42 -15.20 -1.04 -3.00
N GLN A 43 -15.19 -1.04 -1.67
CA GLN A 43 -14.22 -1.79 -0.87
C GLN A 43 -14.18 -3.26 -1.30
N ARG A 44 -15.34 -3.92 -1.37
CA ARG A 44 -15.42 -5.34 -1.74
C ARG A 44 -14.94 -5.57 -3.18
N GLU A 45 -15.41 -4.77 -4.12
CA GLU A 45 -15.08 -4.92 -5.54
C GLU A 45 -13.60 -4.67 -5.80
N ILE A 46 -13.00 -3.65 -5.17
CA ILE A 46 -11.57 -3.33 -5.28
C ILE A 46 -10.74 -4.48 -4.73
N LEU A 47 -11.06 -5.01 -3.55
CA LEU A 47 -10.33 -6.13 -2.97
C LEU A 47 -10.41 -7.38 -3.84
N GLU A 48 -11.57 -7.69 -4.42
CA GLU A 48 -11.70 -8.80 -5.36
C GLU A 48 -10.85 -8.61 -6.61
N VAL A 49 -10.83 -7.41 -7.18
CA VAL A 49 -9.98 -7.09 -8.35
C VAL A 49 -8.51 -7.33 -7.99
N ILE A 50 -8.04 -6.78 -6.88
CA ILE A 50 -6.63 -6.86 -6.49
C ILE A 50 -6.23 -8.33 -6.26
N ARG A 51 -7.07 -9.12 -5.57
CA ARG A 51 -6.84 -10.56 -5.34
C ARG A 51 -6.74 -11.37 -6.64
N ARG A 52 -7.35 -10.93 -7.74
CA ARG A 52 -7.21 -11.58 -9.06
C ARG A 52 -5.85 -11.33 -9.71
N HIS A 53 -5.18 -10.23 -9.39
CA HIS A 53 -3.92 -9.83 -10.01
C HIS A 53 -2.71 -10.04 -9.11
N VAL A 54 -2.91 -10.07 -7.79
CA VAL A 54 -1.85 -10.19 -6.81
C VAL A 54 -2.25 -11.20 -5.75
N LYS A 55 -1.34 -12.14 -5.45
CA LYS A 55 -1.50 -13.01 -4.28
C LYS A 55 -1.22 -12.19 -3.02
N ILE A 56 -2.29 -11.73 -2.38
CA ILE A 56 -2.23 -10.98 -1.13
C ILE A 56 -2.87 -11.82 -0.03
N ASP A 57 -2.19 -11.91 1.11
CA ASP A 57 -2.74 -12.48 2.33
C ASP A 57 -3.57 -11.42 3.07
N ASP A 58 -4.55 -11.83 3.87
CA ASP A 58 -5.47 -10.89 4.53
C ASP A 58 -4.77 -10.02 5.58
N ASP A 59 -3.65 -10.47 6.15
CA ASP A 59 -2.81 -9.71 7.08
C ASP A 59 -1.96 -8.62 6.39
N ALA A 60 -1.84 -8.69 5.06
CA ALA A 60 -1.15 -7.68 4.25
C ALA A 60 -2.05 -6.49 3.90
N ILE A 61 -3.31 -6.48 4.34
CA ILE A 61 -4.34 -5.49 3.98
C ILE A 61 -4.78 -4.71 5.22
N ASP A 62 -4.62 -3.39 5.19
CA ASP A 62 -5.16 -2.45 6.18
C ASP A 62 -6.25 -1.59 5.52
N ILE A 63 -7.44 -1.56 6.13
CA ILE A 63 -8.60 -0.84 5.60
C ILE A 63 -9.11 0.09 6.68
N ARG A 64 -9.31 1.36 6.33
CA ARG A 64 -9.93 2.35 7.20
C ARG A 64 -11.10 2.98 6.46
N MET A 65 -12.24 3.02 7.11
CA MET A 65 -13.43 3.65 6.57
C MET A 65 -13.96 4.64 7.59
N ASP A 66 -14.17 5.88 7.16
CA ASP A 66 -14.79 6.92 7.95
C ASP A 66 -16.12 7.31 7.30
N GLN A 67 -17.20 7.20 8.06
CA GLN A 67 -18.55 7.50 7.59
C GLN A 67 -19.08 8.75 8.28
N GLY A 68 -18.66 9.92 7.79
CA GLY A 68 -19.24 11.20 8.17
C GLY A 68 -20.57 11.48 7.48
N LYS A 69 -21.34 12.42 8.02
CA LYS A 69 -22.67 12.78 7.47
C LYS A 69 -22.60 13.30 6.04
N GLU A 70 -21.67 14.21 5.78
CA GLU A 70 -21.51 14.89 4.49
C GLU A 70 -20.33 14.35 3.68
N LEU A 71 -19.28 13.89 4.36
CA LEU A 71 -18.10 13.31 3.75
C LEU A 71 -17.88 11.90 4.29
N SER A 72 -17.64 10.94 3.42
CA SER A 72 -17.19 9.61 3.79
C SER A 72 -15.89 9.29 3.08
N SER A 73 -15.02 8.51 3.70
CA SER A 73 -13.73 8.13 3.13
C SER A 73 -13.44 6.65 3.31
N LEU A 74 -12.67 6.09 2.38
CA LEU A 74 -12.16 4.72 2.39
C LEU A 74 -10.68 4.77 2.03
N GLU A 75 -9.83 4.31 2.94
CA GLU A 75 -8.41 4.11 2.75
C GLU A 75 -8.13 2.60 2.73
N ILE A 76 -7.45 2.12 1.69
CA ILE A 76 -6.99 0.74 1.56
C ILE A 76 -5.49 0.77 1.35
N ASN A 77 -4.75 0.13 2.25
CA ASN A 77 -3.31 -0.02 2.24
C ASN A 77 -2.97 -1.50 2.08
N ILE A 78 -2.17 -1.87 1.08
CA ILE A 78 -1.83 -3.26 0.79
C ILE A 78 -0.32 -3.39 0.63
N GLU A 79 0.29 -4.28 1.40
CA GLU A 79 1.66 -4.72 1.16
C GLU A 79 1.66 -5.76 0.03
N LEU A 80 2.38 -5.45 -1.05
CA LEU A 80 2.51 -6.37 -2.18
C LEU A 80 3.64 -7.38 -1.89
N PRO A 81 3.47 -8.65 -2.30
CA PRO A 81 4.54 -9.63 -2.20
C PRO A 81 5.70 -9.23 -3.11
N HIS A 82 6.93 -9.55 -2.71
CA HIS A 82 8.09 -9.39 -3.57
C HIS A 82 8.02 -10.40 -4.73
N THR A 83 7.50 -9.97 -5.88
CA THR A 83 7.69 -10.70 -7.13
C THR A 83 9.06 -10.32 -7.68
N ARG A 84 10.09 -11.11 -7.40
CA ARG A 84 11.33 -11.03 -8.17
C ARG A 84 10.98 -11.51 -9.59
N PRO A 85 11.21 -10.71 -10.65
CA PRO A 85 10.94 -11.13 -12.02
C PRO A 85 11.72 -12.38 -12.40
#